data_AF-A0A949G9W5-F1
#
_entry.id   AF-A0A949G9W5-F1
#
_cell.length_a   1.000
_cell.length_b   1.000
_cell.length_c   1.000
_cell.angle_alpha   90.00
_cell.angle_beta   90.00
_cell.angle_gamma   90.00
#
_symmetry.space_group_name_H-M   'P 1'
#
loop_
_entity.id
_entity.type
_entity.pdbx_description
1 polymer ?
#
loop_
_entity_poly.entity_id
_entity_poly.type
_entity_poly.pdbx_seq_one_letter_code
_entity_poly.pdbx_strand_id
1 'polypeptide(L)'
;MPPSKNEIAATLTRSEAARAGVLDGVQVQETITTNAKKLYGFTRKMVPKDLPTEPKLYIYSISEYGEIVDLGPGFQKFEIVACPEGESYGPPCVINPIYFFEEAKVDVTEHTFTSGKQIVDAILKIGPGMNAAWDRRKIGWFVSETDPPSKEEVKRAVEIYTAECQRLLTEGNRHAAAGHLNEINETHRRSAKYLGQRVDWDKPTRKMVDCVGCQERIPAGTVMHAVPYCGAVQPGRWPDAVALGMKRLEDVPPGVDIDPRRPKPPEPNKSA
;
A
#
# COMPACT_ATOMS: atom_id res chain seq x y z
N MET A 1 -13.26 -63.34 -7.35
CA MET A 1 -12.78 -62.45 -6.27
C MET A 1 -13.85 -61.40 -6.05
N PRO A 2 -14.26 -61.12 -4.80
CA PRO A 2 -15.21 -60.03 -4.53
C PRO A 2 -14.57 -58.68 -4.90
N PRO A 3 -15.34 -57.73 -5.47
CA PRO A 3 -14.83 -56.41 -5.85
C PRO A 3 -14.34 -55.63 -4.64
N SER A 4 -13.30 -54.81 -4.83
CA SER A 4 -12.70 -54.00 -3.78
C SER A 4 -13.66 -52.90 -3.33
N LYS A 5 -13.53 -52.43 -2.08
CA LYS A 5 -14.35 -51.33 -1.53
C LYS A 5 -14.30 -50.06 -2.39
N ASN A 6 -13.17 -49.84 -3.07
CA ASN A 6 -12.97 -48.69 -3.95
C ASN A 6 -13.75 -48.83 -5.28
N GLU A 7 -13.87 -50.05 -5.80
CA GLU A 7 -14.65 -50.33 -7.02
C GLU A 7 -16.16 -50.21 -6.75
N ILE A 8 -16.62 -50.65 -5.58
CA ILE A 8 -18.03 -50.50 -5.16
C ILE A 8 -18.38 -49.03 -4.93
N ALA A 9 -17.47 -48.24 -4.34
CA ALA A 9 -17.69 -46.81 -4.10
C ALA A 9 -17.76 -45.98 -5.39
N ALA A 10 -17.11 -46.41 -6.47
CA ALA A 10 -17.13 -45.71 -7.76
C ALA A 10 -18.48 -45.82 -8.50
N THR A 11 -19.32 -46.79 -8.14
CA THR A 11 -20.61 -47.04 -8.80
C THR A 11 -21.83 -46.53 -8.00
N LEU A 12 -21.63 -46.01 -6.79
CA LEU A 12 -22.70 -45.58 -5.90
C LEU A 12 -22.87 -44.05 -5.90
N THR A 13 -24.10 -43.57 -5.74
CA THR A 13 -24.35 -42.15 -5.57
C THR A 13 -23.89 -41.66 -4.19
N ARG A 14 -23.67 -40.34 -4.06
CA ARG A 14 -23.12 -39.70 -2.84
C ARG A 14 -23.89 -40.07 -1.55
N SER A 15 -25.20 -40.25 -1.65
CA SER A 15 -26.07 -40.58 -0.50
C SER A 15 -26.08 -42.09 -0.17
N GLU A 16 -25.64 -42.95 -1.09
CA GLU A 16 -25.58 -44.41 -0.92
C GLU A 16 -24.24 -44.83 -0.32
N ALA A 17 -23.12 -44.24 -0.78
CA ALA A 17 -21.79 -44.51 -0.23
C ALA A 17 -21.65 -44.08 1.24
N ALA A 18 -22.27 -42.95 1.61
CA ALA A 18 -22.31 -42.47 2.99
C ALA A 18 -23.18 -43.35 3.90
N ARG A 19 -24.32 -43.86 3.40
CA ARG A 19 -25.19 -44.79 4.15
C ARG A 19 -24.55 -46.16 4.38
N ALA A 20 -23.68 -46.60 3.47
CA ALA A 20 -22.98 -47.88 3.58
C ALA A 20 -21.77 -47.85 4.55
N GLY A 21 -21.45 -46.70 5.16
CA GLY A 21 -20.38 -46.58 6.17
C GLY A 21 -18.97 -46.83 5.63
N VAL A 22 -18.77 -46.70 4.31
CA VAL A 22 -17.52 -47.13 3.65
C VAL A 22 -16.41 -46.08 3.75
N LEU A 23 -16.74 -44.79 3.98
CA LEU A 23 -15.77 -43.70 4.01
C LEU A 23 -16.19 -42.59 5.01
N ASP A 24 -15.22 -42.05 5.74
CA ASP A 24 -15.37 -40.83 6.56
C ASP A 24 -15.60 -39.62 5.63
N GLY A 25 -16.55 -38.74 5.96
CA GLY A 25 -17.04 -37.68 5.07
C GLY A 25 -15.94 -36.74 4.54
N VAL A 26 -14.84 -36.60 5.29
CA VAL A 26 -13.66 -35.82 4.88
C VAL A 26 -12.80 -36.59 3.86
N GLN A 27 -12.58 -37.89 4.09
CA GLN A 27 -11.84 -38.76 3.16
C GLN A 27 -12.61 -39.00 1.85
N VAL A 28 -13.95 -39.04 1.90
CA VAL A 28 -14.80 -39.06 0.69
C VAL A 28 -14.51 -37.86 -0.17
N GLN A 29 -14.41 -36.67 0.43
CA GLN A 29 -14.26 -35.43 -0.30
C GLN A 29 -12.88 -35.35 -0.97
N GLU A 30 -11.80 -35.69 -0.28
CA GLU A 30 -10.46 -35.73 -0.88
C GLU A 30 -10.33 -36.82 -1.95
N THR A 31 -10.85 -38.02 -1.70
CA THR A 31 -10.74 -39.16 -2.63
C THR A 31 -11.57 -38.94 -3.88
N ILE A 32 -12.78 -38.38 -3.76
CA ILE A 32 -13.62 -38.01 -4.90
C ILE A 32 -13.02 -36.83 -5.66
N THR A 33 -12.48 -35.81 -4.99
CA THR A 33 -11.84 -34.68 -5.70
C THR A 33 -10.62 -35.15 -6.48
N THR A 34 -9.85 -36.08 -5.92
CA THR A 34 -8.66 -36.66 -6.55
C THR A 34 -9.02 -37.63 -7.68
N ASN A 35 -10.05 -38.45 -7.50
CA ASN A 35 -10.50 -39.41 -8.50
C ASN A 35 -11.32 -38.75 -9.62
N ALA A 36 -12.14 -37.73 -9.34
CA ALA A 36 -12.82 -36.94 -10.37
C ALA A 36 -11.81 -36.21 -11.26
N LYS A 37 -10.76 -35.62 -10.67
CA LYS A 37 -9.63 -35.04 -11.44
C LYS A 37 -8.97 -36.07 -12.36
N LYS A 38 -8.85 -37.34 -11.95
CA LYS A 38 -8.33 -38.43 -12.79
C LYS A 38 -9.35 -38.93 -13.83
N LEU A 39 -10.64 -39.04 -13.48
CA LEU A 39 -11.69 -39.63 -14.32
C LEU A 39 -12.06 -38.74 -15.52
N TYR A 40 -12.05 -37.41 -15.33
CA TYR A 40 -12.37 -36.44 -16.38
C TYR A 40 -11.19 -36.11 -17.29
N GLY A 41 -10.08 -36.86 -17.23
CA GLY A 41 -8.95 -36.62 -18.11
C GLY A 41 -8.23 -35.30 -17.87
N PHE A 42 -8.42 -34.65 -16.71
CA PHE A 42 -7.55 -33.57 -16.22
C PHE A 42 -6.19 -34.17 -15.82
N THR A 43 -5.51 -34.76 -16.80
CA THR A 43 -4.07 -34.88 -16.78
C THR A 43 -3.56 -33.46 -16.53
N ARG A 44 -2.95 -33.22 -15.36
CA ARG A 44 -2.09 -32.05 -15.17
C ARG A 44 -1.19 -32.07 -16.39
N LYS A 45 -1.38 -31.16 -17.36
CA LYS A 45 -0.41 -31.07 -18.44
C LYS A 45 0.90 -30.83 -17.71
N MET A 46 1.85 -31.75 -17.89
CA MET A 46 3.12 -31.61 -17.20
C MET A 46 3.62 -30.21 -17.51
N VAL A 47 3.96 -29.46 -16.47
CA VAL A 47 4.69 -28.20 -16.62
C VAL A 47 5.81 -28.49 -17.63
N PRO A 48 5.88 -27.76 -18.76
CA PRO A 48 6.88 -28.03 -19.78
C PRO A 48 8.24 -28.15 -19.11
N LYS A 49 8.95 -29.27 -19.35
CA LYS A 49 10.27 -29.48 -18.73
C LYS A 49 11.30 -28.45 -19.21
N ASP A 50 11.04 -27.87 -20.39
CA ASP A 50 11.87 -26.87 -21.06
C ASP A 50 11.26 -25.46 -20.91
N LEU A 51 10.90 -25.08 -19.68
CA LEU A 51 10.52 -23.69 -19.42
C LEU A 51 11.72 -22.76 -19.68
N PRO A 52 11.54 -21.65 -20.42
CA PRO A 52 12.63 -20.72 -20.68
C PRO A 52 13.23 -20.23 -19.37
N THR A 53 14.53 -20.42 -19.18
CA THR A 53 15.25 -19.88 -18.02
C THR A 53 15.49 -18.38 -18.21
N GLU A 54 14.45 -17.58 -18.00
CA GLU A 54 14.63 -16.13 -17.84
C GLU A 54 15.34 -15.84 -16.50
N PRO A 55 16.16 -14.77 -16.42
CA PRO A 55 16.76 -14.36 -15.15
C PRO A 55 15.68 -13.82 -14.20
N LYS A 56 15.97 -13.89 -12.90
CA LYS A 56 15.16 -13.18 -11.89
C LYS A 56 15.28 -11.68 -12.10
N LEU A 57 14.21 -10.96 -11.82
CA LEU A 57 14.19 -9.51 -11.85
C LEU A 57 13.94 -8.97 -10.44
N TYR A 58 14.47 -7.80 -10.16
CA TYR A 58 14.41 -7.16 -8.86
C TYR A 58 13.87 -5.75 -9.01
N ILE A 59 12.84 -5.41 -8.25
CA ILE A 59 12.31 -4.04 -8.19
C ILE A 59 12.81 -3.40 -6.90
N TYR A 60 13.42 -2.22 -7.03
CA TYR A 60 13.93 -1.42 -5.93
C TYR A 60 13.21 -0.06 -5.89
N SER A 61 13.20 0.57 -4.72
CA SER A 61 12.74 1.95 -4.52
C SER A 61 13.88 2.83 -4.05
N ILE A 62 14.01 4.04 -4.61
CA ILE A 62 14.93 5.10 -4.13
C ILE A 62 14.18 6.22 -3.38
N SER A 63 12.89 6.04 -3.15
CA SER A 63 12.02 7.07 -2.57
C SER A 63 11.34 6.57 -1.30
N GLU A 64 10.68 7.49 -0.59
CA GLU A 64 9.83 7.15 0.57
C GLU A 64 8.52 6.45 0.18
N TYR A 65 8.31 6.13 -1.11
CA TYR A 65 7.14 5.40 -1.57
C TYR A 65 7.38 3.89 -1.50
N GLY A 66 6.59 3.24 -0.65
CA GLY A 66 6.37 1.80 -0.67
C GLY A 66 4.89 1.49 -0.87
N GLU A 67 4.59 0.35 -1.49
CA GLU A 67 3.24 -0.10 -1.79
C GLU A 67 3.20 -1.62 -1.88
N ILE A 68 2.07 -2.21 -1.48
CA ILE A 68 1.76 -3.60 -1.76
C ILE A 68 0.91 -3.63 -3.03
N VAL A 69 1.48 -4.17 -4.10
CA VAL A 69 0.82 -4.30 -5.41
C VAL A 69 0.15 -5.65 -5.52
N ASP A 70 -1.16 -5.62 -5.76
CA ASP A 70 -1.98 -6.79 -6.03
C ASP A 70 -2.36 -6.79 -7.53
N LEU A 71 -1.92 -7.82 -8.26
CA LEU A 71 -2.24 -7.99 -9.68
C LEU A 71 -3.51 -8.80 -9.91
N GLY A 72 -4.21 -9.20 -8.85
CA GLY A 72 -5.43 -9.97 -8.89
C GLY A 72 -5.23 -11.47 -8.64
N PRO A 73 -6.30 -12.28 -8.78
CA PRO A 73 -6.27 -13.72 -8.53
C PRO A 73 -5.20 -14.43 -9.34
N GLY A 74 -4.47 -15.36 -8.71
CA GLY A 74 -3.39 -16.12 -9.36
C GLY A 74 -2.00 -15.51 -9.22
N PHE A 75 -1.89 -14.27 -8.75
CA PHE A 75 -0.61 -13.64 -8.44
C PHE A 75 -0.38 -13.55 -6.92
N GLN A 76 0.89 -13.62 -6.50
CA GLN A 76 1.26 -13.23 -5.15
C GLN A 76 1.19 -11.70 -5.02
N LYS A 77 1.02 -11.20 -3.80
CA LYS A 77 1.17 -9.78 -3.53
C LYS A 77 2.66 -9.41 -3.59
N PHE A 78 2.96 -8.31 -4.24
CA PHE A 78 4.32 -7.79 -4.39
C PHE A 78 4.49 -6.60 -3.48
N GLU A 79 5.35 -6.72 -2.48
CA GLU A 79 5.67 -5.61 -1.58
C GLU A 79 6.90 -4.87 -2.09
N ILE A 80 6.74 -3.61 -2.45
CA ILE A 80 7.84 -2.70 -2.75
C ILE A 80 8.06 -1.87 -1.49
N VAL A 81 9.18 -2.11 -0.82
CA VAL A 81 9.52 -1.44 0.43
C VAL A 81 10.12 -0.07 0.11
N ALA A 82 9.70 0.95 0.86
CA ALA A 82 10.26 2.30 0.75
C ALA A 82 11.77 2.30 1.05
N CYS A 83 12.52 3.22 0.45
CA CYS A 83 13.93 3.44 0.75
C CYS A 83 14.08 3.96 2.20
N PRO A 84 14.85 3.28 3.07
CA PRO A 84 15.18 3.81 4.38
C PRO A 84 15.93 5.15 4.27
N GLU A 85 15.79 5.99 5.28
CA GLU A 85 16.48 7.29 5.33
C GLU A 85 18.00 7.08 5.42
N GLY A 86 18.75 7.69 4.49
CA GLY A 86 20.21 7.58 4.41
C GLY A 86 20.74 6.45 3.52
N GLU A 87 19.87 5.56 3.04
CA GLU A 87 20.25 4.49 2.10
C GLU A 87 20.15 4.94 0.64
N SER A 88 20.85 4.24 -0.26
CA SER A 88 20.80 4.54 -1.70
C SER A 88 19.58 3.94 -2.39
N TYR A 89 19.06 2.82 -1.88
CA TYR A 89 17.87 2.12 -2.35
C TYR A 89 17.32 1.22 -1.24
N GLY A 90 16.02 0.92 -1.28
CA GLY A 90 15.35 0.01 -0.34
C GLY A 90 15.59 -1.49 -0.67
N PRO A 91 15.10 -2.42 0.17
CA PRO A 91 15.19 -3.85 -0.07
C PRO A 91 14.57 -4.29 -1.42
N PRO A 92 15.09 -5.35 -2.07
CA PRO A 92 14.55 -5.83 -3.34
C PRO A 92 13.17 -6.48 -3.19
N CYS A 93 12.26 -6.15 -4.09
CA CYS A 93 11.10 -6.97 -4.40
C CYS A 93 11.48 -7.98 -5.50
N VAL A 94 11.56 -9.26 -5.14
CA VAL A 94 12.03 -10.32 -6.05
C VAL A 94 10.89 -10.81 -6.93
N ILE A 95 11.10 -10.75 -8.24
CA ILE A 95 10.17 -11.23 -9.26
C ILE A 95 10.72 -12.52 -9.87
N ASN A 96 9.95 -13.59 -9.75
CA ASN A 96 10.30 -14.86 -10.39
C ASN A 96 10.18 -14.75 -11.92
N PRO A 97 11.04 -15.44 -12.68
CA PRO A 97 11.08 -15.36 -14.14
C PRO A 97 9.80 -15.84 -14.81
N ILE A 98 9.11 -16.80 -14.20
CA ILE A 98 7.87 -17.35 -14.74
C ILE A 98 6.86 -17.48 -13.62
N TYR A 99 5.66 -16.96 -13.88
CA TYR A 99 4.48 -17.24 -13.08
C TYR A 99 3.55 -18.14 -13.87
N PHE A 100 3.16 -19.21 -13.21
CA PHE A 100 2.28 -20.22 -13.74
C PHE A 100 1.00 -20.22 -12.92
N PHE A 101 -0.14 -20.03 -13.57
CA PHE A 101 -1.44 -20.22 -12.94
C PHE A 101 -2.27 -21.21 -13.74
N GLU A 102 -2.92 -22.12 -13.00
CA GLU A 102 -3.88 -23.08 -13.53
C GLU A 102 -5.28 -22.54 -13.25
N GLU A 103 -6.02 -22.20 -14.31
CA GLU A 103 -7.43 -21.85 -14.18
C GLU A 103 -8.28 -23.03 -14.67
N ALA A 104 -9.13 -23.56 -13.78
CA ALA A 104 -10.12 -24.56 -14.17
C ALA A 104 -11.36 -23.84 -14.71
N LYS A 105 -11.50 -23.79 -16.03
CA LYS A 105 -12.78 -23.46 -16.67
C LYS A 105 -13.57 -24.74 -16.84
N VAL A 106 -14.90 -24.63 -16.79
CA VAL A 106 -15.93 -25.70 -16.75
C VAL A 106 -15.48 -27.08 -17.23
N ASP A 107 -14.83 -27.19 -18.41
CA ASP A 107 -14.30 -28.45 -18.96
C ASP A 107 -12.80 -28.43 -19.39
N VAL A 108 -12.06 -27.34 -19.15
CA VAL A 108 -10.66 -27.19 -19.59
C VAL A 108 -9.82 -26.51 -18.50
N THR A 109 -8.69 -27.13 -18.14
CA THR A 109 -7.63 -26.44 -17.40
C THR A 109 -6.78 -25.64 -18.38
N GLU A 110 -6.88 -24.32 -18.30
CA GLU A 110 -6.01 -23.41 -19.05
C GLU A 110 -4.76 -23.13 -18.21
N HIS A 111 -3.59 -23.26 -18.86
CA HIS A 111 -2.33 -22.85 -18.29
C HIS A 111 -1.93 -21.54 -18.95
N THR A 112 -1.82 -20.50 -18.15
CA THR A 112 -1.32 -19.22 -18.63
C THR A 112 0.06 -19.00 -18.03
N PHE A 113 0.98 -18.56 -18.89
CA PHE A 113 2.34 -18.20 -18.52
C PHE A 113 2.47 -16.69 -18.59
N THR A 114 2.94 -16.09 -17.51
CA THR A 114 3.31 -14.68 -17.49
C THR A 114 4.80 -14.58 -17.21
N SER A 115 5.53 -13.92 -18.09
CA SER A 115 6.96 -13.66 -17.90
C SER A 115 7.20 -12.70 -16.73
N GLY A 116 8.35 -12.82 -16.09
CA GLY A 116 8.78 -11.90 -15.04
C GLY A 116 8.81 -10.46 -15.55
N LYS A 117 9.18 -10.25 -16.81
CA LYS A 117 9.16 -8.94 -17.47
C LYS A 117 7.75 -8.36 -17.57
N GLN A 118 6.75 -9.15 -17.98
CA GLN A 118 5.35 -8.69 -18.03
C GLN A 118 4.83 -8.30 -16.64
N ILE A 119 5.26 -9.02 -15.60
CA ILE A 119 4.90 -8.69 -14.21
C ILE A 119 5.57 -7.40 -13.76
N VAL A 120 6.86 -7.23 -14.04
CA VAL A 120 7.56 -5.97 -13.78
C VAL A 120 6.87 -4.81 -14.49
N ASP A 121 6.55 -4.97 -15.78
CA ASP A 121 5.86 -3.95 -16.57
C ASP A 121 4.49 -3.60 -15.96
N ALA A 122 3.73 -4.62 -15.50
CA ALA A 122 2.44 -4.44 -14.84
C ALA A 122 2.54 -3.78 -13.46
N ILE A 123 3.58 -4.08 -12.67
CA ILE A 123 3.86 -3.45 -11.37
C ILE A 123 4.27 -2.00 -11.57
N LEU A 124 5.18 -1.74 -12.52
CA LEU A 124 5.66 -0.40 -12.84
C LEU A 124 4.64 0.42 -13.65
N LYS A 125 3.54 -0.19 -14.08
CA LYS A 125 2.48 0.42 -14.92
C LYS A 125 3.05 1.00 -16.22
N ILE A 126 3.97 0.27 -16.83
CA ILE A 126 4.58 0.61 -18.12
C ILE A 126 4.13 -0.40 -19.18
N GLY A 127 4.06 0.04 -20.44
CA GLY A 127 3.70 -0.81 -21.57
C GLY A 127 2.49 -0.30 -22.37
N PRO A 128 2.14 -1.01 -23.46
CA PRO A 128 1.06 -0.60 -24.36
C PRO A 128 -0.28 -0.52 -23.63
N GLY A 129 -0.99 0.60 -23.80
CA GLY A 129 -2.31 0.82 -23.19
C GLY A 129 -2.27 1.29 -21.72
N MET A 130 -1.10 1.38 -21.09
CA MET A 130 -0.95 1.99 -19.77
C MET A 130 -0.85 3.51 -19.85
N ASN A 131 -1.43 4.21 -18.89
CA ASN A 131 -1.33 5.67 -18.82
C ASN A 131 0.08 6.08 -18.37
N ALA A 132 0.77 6.92 -19.14
CA ALA A 132 2.09 7.43 -18.80
C ALA A 132 2.13 8.24 -17.48
N ALA A 133 0.97 8.72 -16.99
CA ALA A 133 0.85 9.34 -15.68
C ALA A 133 1.00 8.34 -14.51
N TRP A 134 0.82 7.03 -14.77
CA TRP A 134 0.90 5.99 -13.74
C TRP A 134 2.26 5.28 -13.69
N ASP A 135 3.19 5.66 -14.56
CA ASP A 135 4.55 5.12 -14.61
C ASP A 135 5.23 5.25 -13.24
N ARG A 136 5.46 4.13 -12.56
CA ARG A 136 6.03 4.10 -11.21
C ARG A 136 7.51 4.47 -11.17
N ARG A 137 8.19 4.56 -12.31
CA ARG A 137 9.57 5.09 -12.35
C ARG A 137 9.63 6.55 -11.91
N LYS A 138 8.55 7.29 -12.14
CA LYS A 138 8.38 8.68 -11.70
C LYS A 138 8.22 8.85 -10.19
N ILE A 139 7.89 7.78 -9.46
CA ILE A 139 7.88 7.79 -7.99
C ILE A 139 9.14 7.14 -7.40
N GLY A 140 10.17 6.90 -8.22
CA GLY A 140 11.46 6.39 -7.75
C GLY A 140 11.56 4.87 -7.68
N TRP A 141 10.72 4.13 -8.39
CA TRP A 141 10.90 2.68 -8.53
C TRP A 141 11.69 2.33 -9.78
N PHE A 142 12.53 1.30 -9.72
CA PHE A 142 13.29 0.84 -10.87
C PHE A 142 13.51 -0.67 -10.84
N VAL A 143 13.78 -1.25 -12.01
CA VAL A 143 14.09 -2.67 -12.17
C VAL A 143 15.59 -2.85 -12.36
N SER A 144 16.11 -3.96 -11.83
CA SER A 144 17.47 -4.45 -12.04
C SER A 144 17.43 -5.95 -12.38
N GLU A 145 18.38 -6.39 -13.20
CA GLU A 145 18.62 -7.82 -13.49
C GLU A 145 19.58 -8.46 -12.46
N THR A 146 20.26 -7.64 -11.66
CA THR A 146 21.21 -8.10 -10.62
C THR A 146 20.77 -7.69 -9.21
N ASP A 147 21.21 -8.46 -8.22
CA ASP A 147 21.05 -8.16 -6.80
C ASP A 147 22.42 -8.30 -6.11
N PRO A 148 23.07 -7.19 -5.69
CA PRO A 148 22.58 -5.80 -5.70
C PRO A 148 22.48 -5.16 -7.11
N PRO A 149 21.74 -4.05 -7.26
CA PRO A 149 21.66 -3.31 -8.53
C PRO A 149 22.98 -2.63 -8.88
N SER A 150 23.23 -2.42 -10.17
CA SER A 150 24.41 -1.68 -10.61
C SER A 150 24.32 -0.20 -10.23
N LYS A 151 25.48 0.45 -10.08
CA LYS A 151 25.54 1.88 -9.74
C LYS A 151 24.92 2.74 -10.84
N GLU A 152 25.05 2.30 -12.09
CA GLU A 152 24.51 2.96 -13.28
C GLU A 152 22.98 2.91 -13.29
N GLU A 153 22.37 1.79 -12.90
CA GLU A 153 20.90 1.66 -12.77
C GLU A 153 20.37 2.56 -11.66
N VAL A 154 21.00 2.55 -10.48
CA VAL A 154 20.62 3.42 -9.36
C VAL A 154 20.74 4.89 -9.77
N LYS A 155 21.85 5.28 -10.40
CA LYS A 155 22.05 6.65 -10.88
C LYS A 155 20.96 7.07 -11.86
N ARG A 156 20.62 6.21 -12.82
CA ARG A 156 19.55 6.49 -13.79
C ARG A 156 18.18 6.63 -13.11
N ALA A 157 17.88 5.80 -12.13
CA ALA A 157 16.66 5.90 -11.34
C ALA A 157 16.59 7.25 -10.60
N VAL A 158 17.69 7.67 -9.98
CA VAL A 158 17.80 8.97 -9.29
C VAL A 158 17.61 10.12 -10.26
N GLU A 159 18.20 10.07 -11.45
CA GLU A 159 18.02 11.11 -12.48
C GLU A 159 16.55 11.24 -12.90
N ILE A 160 15.87 10.12 -13.18
CA ILE A 160 14.44 10.11 -13.56
C ILE A 160 13.57 10.67 -12.43
N TYR A 161 13.78 10.19 -11.20
CA TYR A 161 12.99 10.62 -10.05
C TYR A 161 13.22 12.09 -9.70
N THR A 162 14.47 12.54 -9.72
CA THR A 162 14.83 13.95 -9.49
C THR A 162 14.18 14.87 -10.51
N ALA A 163 14.20 14.50 -11.79
CA ALA A 163 13.55 15.27 -12.85
C ALA A 163 12.04 15.39 -12.63
N GLU A 164 11.38 14.30 -12.22
CA GLU A 164 9.95 14.36 -11.89
C GLU A 164 9.68 15.22 -10.66
N CYS A 165 10.48 15.11 -9.60
CA CYS A 165 10.34 15.97 -8.42
C CYS A 165 10.51 17.46 -8.77
N GLN A 166 11.43 17.81 -9.66
CA GLN A 166 11.61 19.18 -10.14
C GLN A 166 10.40 19.67 -10.92
N ARG A 167 9.82 18.82 -11.77
CA ARG A 167 8.59 19.10 -12.51
C ARG A 167 7.42 19.36 -11.55
N LEU A 168 7.22 18.48 -10.57
CA LEU A 168 6.17 18.61 -9.55
C LEU A 168 6.38 19.84 -8.67
N LEU A 169 7.60 20.15 -8.25
CA LEU A 169 7.88 21.37 -7.49
C LEU A 169 7.49 22.63 -8.30
N THR A 170 7.87 22.67 -9.58
CA THR A 170 7.54 23.78 -10.48
C THR A 170 6.03 23.91 -10.67
N GLU A 171 5.34 22.79 -10.86
CA GLU A 171 3.88 22.73 -10.94
C GLU A 171 3.21 23.24 -9.66
N GLY A 172 3.69 22.82 -8.49
CA GLY A 172 3.20 23.27 -7.18
C GLY A 172 3.39 24.77 -6.98
N ASN A 173 4.56 25.30 -7.34
CA ASN A 173 4.83 26.74 -7.31
C ASN A 173 3.89 27.53 -8.22
N ARG A 174 3.59 27.01 -9.41
CA ARG A 174 2.61 27.62 -10.33
C ARG A 174 1.20 27.63 -9.73
N HIS A 175 0.77 26.52 -9.12
CA HIS A 175 -0.53 26.45 -8.45
C HIS A 175 -0.62 27.44 -7.28
N ALA A 176 0.44 27.55 -6.47
CA ALA A 176 0.50 28.49 -5.37
C ALA A 176 0.45 29.95 -5.84
N ALA A 177 1.20 30.30 -6.89
CA ALA A 177 1.19 31.65 -7.48
C ALA A 177 -0.19 32.02 -8.06
N ALA A 178 -0.94 31.04 -8.56
CA ALA A 178 -2.31 31.21 -9.04
C ALA A 178 -3.37 31.22 -7.91
N GLY A 179 -2.98 30.98 -6.65
CA GLY A 179 -3.90 30.85 -5.52
C GLY A 179 -4.67 29.52 -5.47
N HIS A 180 -4.32 28.55 -6.31
CA HIS A 180 -4.96 27.24 -6.40
C HIS A 180 -4.33 26.21 -5.45
N LEU A 181 -4.31 26.52 -4.15
CA LEU A 181 -3.65 25.67 -3.14
C LEU A 181 -4.28 24.27 -3.00
N ASN A 182 -5.55 24.12 -3.41
CA ASN A 182 -6.27 22.85 -3.42
C ASN A 182 -5.74 21.84 -4.46
N GLU A 183 -5.04 22.31 -5.50
CA GLU A 183 -4.42 21.45 -6.52
C GLU A 183 -3.07 20.88 -6.06
N ILE A 184 -2.50 21.43 -4.99
CA ILE A 184 -1.22 21.00 -4.41
C ILE A 184 -1.46 19.80 -3.51
N ASN A 185 -1.26 18.61 -4.09
CA ASN A 185 -1.43 17.34 -3.39
C ASN A 185 -0.14 16.89 -2.65
N GLU A 186 -0.19 15.70 -2.05
CA GLU A 186 0.92 15.10 -1.30
C GLU A 186 2.18 14.85 -2.16
N THR A 187 2.04 14.54 -3.46
CA THR A 187 3.22 14.28 -4.31
C THR A 187 4.05 15.54 -4.55
N HIS A 188 3.42 16.71 -4.61
CA HIS A 188 4.11 18.00 -4.67
C HIS A 188 4.94 18.25 -3.41
N ARG A 189 4.36 18.00 -2.24
CA ARG A 189 4.99 18.21 -0.93
C ARG A 189 6.19 17.29 -0.72
N ARG A 190 6.02 16.00 -1.01
CA ARG A 190 7.10 15.01 -0.96
C ARG A 190 8.23 15.34 -1.93
N SER A 191 7.90 15.83 -3.12
CA SER A 191 8.91 16.28 -4.09
C SER A 191 9.70 17.49 -3.59
N ALA A 192 9.03 18.47 -2.97
CA ALA A 192 9.71 19.60 -2.33
C ALA A 192 10.63 19.15 -1.20
N LYS A 193 10.16 18.25 -0.33
CA LYS A 193 10.94 17.62 0.74
C LYS A 193 12.16 16.88 0.20
N TYR A 194 11.99 16.04 -0.82
CA TYR A 194 13.08 15.29 -1.46
C TYR A 194 14.16 16.23 -2.02
N LEU A 195 13.76 17.35 -2.63
CA LEU A 195 14.66 18.38 -3.16
C LEU A 195 15.20 19.34 -2.08
N GLY A 196 14.84 19.15 -0.81
CA GLY A 196 15.24 20.02 0.30
C GLY A 196 14.71 21.45 0.19
N GLN A 197 13.64 21.68 -0.58
CA GLN A 197 13.08 23.01 -0.81
C GLN A 197 12.03 23.32 0.25
N ARG A 198 12.13 24.52 0.85
CA ARG A 198 11.11 25.06 1.76
C ARG A 198 10.21 26.00 0.97
N VAL A 199 8.93 25.69 0.92
CA VAL A 199 7.93 26.44 0.15
C VAL A 199 6.71 26.76 1.00
N ASP A 200 6.14 27.95 0.82
CA ASP A 200 5.07 28.48 1.67
C ASP A 200 3.78 27.64 1.65
N TRP A 201 3.57 26.90 0.56
CA TRP A 201 2.43 26.01 0.38
C TRP A 201 2.65 24.62 1.01
N ASP A 202 3.88 24.26 1.37
CA ASP A 202 4.19 23.03 2.11
C ASP A 202 3.99 23.20 3.62
N LYS A 203 2.88 23.83 4.00
CA LYS A 203 2.44 23.83 5.39
C LYS A 203 1.80 22.48 5.69
N PRO A 204 2.26 21.73 6.72
CA PRO A 204 1.70 20.44 7.02
C PRO A 204 0.19 20.55 7.22
N THR A 205 -0.57 19.71 6.53
CA THR A 205 -2.02 19.62 6.70
C THR A 205 -2.30 19.30 8.16
N ARG A 206 -2.78 20.28 8.91
CA ARG A 206 -3.13 20.07 10.32
C ARG A 206 -4.28 19.09 10.36
N LYS A 207 -4.12 17.96 11.06
CA LYS A 207 -5.21 17.01 11.32
C LYS A 207 -6.39 17.80 11.88
N MET A 208 -7.59 17.67 11.33
CA MET A 208 -8.77 18.35 11.87
C MET A 208 -9.49 17.43 12.86
N VAL A 209 -9.98 17.97 13.97
CA VAL A 209 -10.78 17.30 15.00
C VAL A 209 -12.06 18.08 15.25
N ASP A 210 -13.07 17.42 15.80
CA ASP A 210 -14.36 18.07 16.04
C ASP A 210 -14.32 18.88 17.35
N CYS A 211 -14.91 20.06 17.34
CA CYS A 211 -15.00 20.91 18.52
C CYS A 211 -15.94 20.28 19.56
N VAL A 212 -15.50 20.14 20.82
CA VAL A 212 -16.37 19.57 21.88
C VAL A 212 -17.60 20.43 22.22
N GLY A 213 -17.57 21.73 21.89
CA GLY A 213 -18.70 22.63 22.15
C GLY A 213 -19.73 22.67 21.01
N CYS A 214 -19.28 22.82 19.76
CA CYS A 214 -20.17 23.07 18.61
C CYS A 214 -20.00 22.07 17.46
N GLN A 215 -19.15 21.05 17.61
CA GLN A 215 -18.87 20.01 16.61
C GLN A 215 -18.27 20.49 15.28
N GLU A 216 -17.91 21.77 15.15
CA GLU A 216 -17.18 22.26 13.97
C GLU A 216 -15.75 21.70 13.90
N ARG A 217 -15.22 21.54 12.68
CA ARG A 217 -13.88 21.01 12.42
C ARG A 217 -12.83 22.07 12.74
N ILE A 218 -12.00 21.82 13.75
CA ILE A 218 -10.88 22.69 14.14
C ILE A 218 -9.53 21.96 14.01
N PRO A 219 -8.40 22.67 13.86
CA PRO A 219 -7.08 22.03 13.83
C PRO A 219 -6.79 21.25 15.13
N ALA A 220 -6.22 20.06 15.00
CA ALA A 220 -5.76 19.23 16.11
C ALA A 220 -4.71 19.99 16.89
N GLY A 221 -4.82 19.93 18.21
CA GLY A 221 -3.97 20.69 19.13
C GLY A 221 -4.44 22.13 19.36
N THR A 222 -5.55 22.56 18.76
CA THR A 222 -6.23 23.81 19.15
C THR A 222 -6.64 23.74 20.61
N VAL A 223 -6.22 24.72 21.42
CA VAL A 223 -6.51 24.79 22.85
C VAL A 223 -7.98 25.13 23.10
N MET A 224 -8.48 26.14 22.39
CA MET A 224 -9.83 26.66 22.51
C MET A 224 -10.37 27.05 21.14
N HIS A 225 -11.64 26.77 20.87
CA HIS A 225 -12.30 27.28 19.67
C HIS A 225 -12.57 28.78 19.84
N ALA A 226 -11.86 29.62 19.07
CA ALA A 226 -11.83 31.07 19.27
C ALA A 226 -13.21 31.75 19.13
N VAL A 227 -13.38 32.92 19.75
CA VAL A 227 -14.57 33.79 19.56
C VAL A 227 -14.48 34.44 18.17
N PRO A 228 -15.58 34.57 17.39
CA PRO A 228 -17.01 34.53 17.76
C PRO A 228 -17.68 33.15 17.76
N TYR A 229 -16.92 32.05 17.64
CA TYR A 229 -17.47 30.70 17.70
C TYR A 229 -17.81 30.32 19.17
N CYS A 230 -17.74 29.03 19.52
CA CYS A 230 -18.31 28.55 20.78
C CYS A 230 -17.45 28.77 22.04
N GLY A 231 -16.17 29.18 21.92
CA GLY A 231 -15.32 29.44 23.09
C GLY A 231 -14.98 28.20 23.92
N ALA A 232 -15.25 27.00 23.41
CA ALA A 232 -15.05 25.74 24.13
C ALA A 232 -13.57 25.33 24.13
N VAL A 233 -13.09 24.87 25.29
CA VAL A 233 -11.73 24.37 25.50
C VAL A 233 -11.71 22.87 25.24
N GLN A 234 -10.70 22.39 24.51
CA GLN A 234 -10.56 20.97 24.19
C GLN A 234 -10.21 20.15 25.45
N PRO A 235 -10.66 18.87 25.55
CA PRO A 235 -10.35 18.02 26.68
C PRO A 235 -8.84 17.90 26.91
N GLY A 236 -8.42 18.02 28.18
CA GLY A 236 -7.01 18.01 28.56
C GLY A 236 -6.21 19.28 28.20
N ARG A 237 -6.84 20.32 27.63
CA ARG A 237 -6.18 21.58 27.24
C ARG A 237 -6.54 22.78 28.13
N TRP A 238 -7.30 22.57 29.19
CA TRP A 238 -7.61 23.58 30.21
C TRP A 238 -6.37 24.23 30.84
N PRO A 239 -5.32 23.49 31.23
CA PRO A 239 -4.09 24.11 31.73
C PRO A 239 -3.46 25.08 30.71
N ASP A 240 -3.45 24.70 29.43
CA ASP A 240 -2.91 25.56 28.36
C ASP A 240 -3.79 26.80 28.14
N ALA A 241 -5.12 26.65 28.20
CA ALA A 241 -6.06 27.75 28.02
C ALA A 241 -5.89 28.83 29.10
N VAL A 242 -5.71 28.41 30.36
CA VAL A 242 -5.44 29.32 31.49
C VAL A 242 -4.05 29.94 31.36
N ALA A 243 -3.01 29.15 31.08
CA ALA A 243 -1.64 29.64 30.95
C ALA A 243 -1.46 30.65 29.79
N LEU A 244 -2.26 30.52 28.73
CA LEU A 244 -2.29 31.45 27.60
C LEU A 244 -3.21 32.65 27.83
N GLY A 245 -3.90 32.75 28.97
CA GLY A 245 -4.83 33.83 29.30
C GLY A 245 -6.14 33.81 28.50
N MET A 246 -6.47 32.68 27.87
CA MET A 246 -7.70 32.51 27.09
C MET A 246 -8.93 32.24 27.98
N LYS A 247 -8.70 31.69 29.17
CA LYS A 247 -9.70 31.45 30.22
C LYS A 247 -9.11 31.82 31.58
N ARG A 248 -9.98 32.16 32.53
CA ARG A 248 -9.56 32.34 33.92
C ARG A 248 -9.57 31.00 34.66
N LEU A 249 -8.84 30.94 35.78
CA LEU A 249 -8.81 29.73 36.61
C LEU A 249 -10.20 29.38 37.16
N GLU A 250 -11.04 30.39 37.38
CA GLU A 250 -12.43 30.21 37.82
C GLU A 250 -13.35 29.60 36.75
N ASP A 251 -12.97 29.67 35.46
CA ASP A 251 -13.77 29.14 34.35
C ASP A 251 -13.60 27.62 34.17
N VAL A 252 -12.75 26.99 34.98
CA VAL A 252 -12.33 25.59 34.85
C VAL A 252 -13.39 24.66 35.42
N PRO A 253 -13.86 23.65 34.68
CA PRO A 253 -14.84 22.69 35.17
C PRO A 253 -14.35 21.92 36.40
N PRO A 254 -15.23 21.63 37.36
CA PRO A 254 -14.87 20.83 38.53
C PRO A 254 -14.36 19.45 38.11
N GLY A 255 -13.26 19.00 38.73
CA GLY A 255 -12.63 17.71 38.43
C GLY A 255 -11.52 17.75 37.38
N VAL A 256 -11.22 18.92 36.80
CA VAL A 256 -10.04 19.12 35.94
C VAL A 256 -8.88 19.60 36.78
N ASP A 257 -7.84 18.78 36.90
CA ASP A 257 -6.62 19.16 37.62
C ASP A 257 -5.77 20.13 36.79
N ILE A 258 -5.46 21.28 37.36
CA ILE A 258 -4.58 22.28 36.76
C ILE A 258 -3.47 22.56 37.75
N ASP A 259 -2.26 22.14 37.43
CA ASP A 259 -1.08 22.55 38.18
C ASP A 259 -0.81 24.05 37.92
N PRO A 260 -0.99 24.93 38.93
CA PRO A 260 -0.79 26.37 38.76
C PRO A 260 0.69 26.74 38.54
N ARG A 261 1.62 25.79 38.71
CA ARG A 261 3.07 26.00 38.52
C ARG A 261 3.56 25.55 37.15
N ARG A 262 2.67 25.10 36.26
CA ARG A 262 3.06 24.65 34.92
C ARG A 262 3.66 25.82 34.13
N PRO A 263 4.92 25.71 33.65
CA PRO A 263 5.55 26.79 32.91
C PRO A 263 4.77 27.10 31.63
N LYS A 264 4.69 28.39 31.27
CA LYS A 264 4.05 28.83 30.03
C LYS A 264 4.68 28.06 28.85
N PRO A 265 3.88 27.48 27.94
CA PRO A 265 4.43 26.85 26.74
C PRO A 265 5.33 27.84 26.00
N PRO A 266 6.46 27.39 25.43
CA PRO A 266 7.29 28.26 24.61
C PRO A 266 6.42 28.84 23.48
N GLU A 267 6.53 30.15 23.26
CA GLU A 267 5.76 30.80 22.20
C GLU A 267 6.08 30.12 20.86
N PRO A 268 5.06 29.81 20.03
CA PRO A 268 5.31 29.22 18.73
C PRO A 268 6.23 30.18 17.95
N ASN A 269 7.40 29.68 17.57
CA ASN A 269 8.44 30.45 16.92
C ASN A 269 7.84 31.14 15.68
N LYS A 270 7.66 32.46 15.72
CA LYS A 270 7.04 33.26 14.64
C LYS A 270 7.98 33.43 13.43
N SER A 271 8.97 32.56 13.29
CA SER A 271 10.03 32.62 12.29
C SER A 271 10.05 31.31 11.49
N ALA A 272 9.15 31.18 10.52
CA ALA A 272 9.27 30.31 9.34
C ALA A 272 8.05 30.55 8.43
#